data_AF-A0ABD6BA91-F1
#
_entry.id   AF-A0ABD6BA91-F1
#
_cell.length_a   1.000
_cell.length_b   1.000
_cell.length_c   1.000
_cell.angle_alpha   90.00
_cell.angle_beta   90.00
_cell.angle_gamma   90.00
#
_symmetry.space_group_name_H-M   'P 1'
#
loop_
_entity.id
_entity.type
_entity.pdbx_description
1 polymer ?
#
loop_
_entity_poly.entity_id
_entity_poly.type
_entity_poly.pdbx_seq_one_letter_code
_entity_poly.pdbx_strand_id
1 'polypeptide(L)'
;DAGAAKLTNAGLSDSVAERVVDAARDLPRISVDWGAFPETIAAGENEMCELTVRNLGGGARVGIRVTVNGTEMTGTETYLGDSETVPAPVFGADEDELRFVVEVTFPELPLSPVREDRTVRVE
;
A
#
# COMPACT_ATOMS: atom_id res chain seq x y z
N ASP A 1 -3.69 7.78 19.55
CA ASP A 1 -3.32 9.08 18.99
C ASP A 1 -1.97 9.58 19.46
N ALA A 2 -1.10 9.99 18.55
CA ALA A 2 0.17 10.64 18.82
C ALA A 2 0.13 12.05 18.22
N GLY A 3 -0.10 13.05 19.08
CA GLY A 3 -0.18 14.47 18.70
C GLY A 3 0.91 15.30 19.37
N ALA A 4 0.86 16.62 19.18
CA ALA A 4 1.93 17.54 19.60
C ALA A 4 2.28 17.41 21.09
N ALA A 5 1.28 17.26 21.96
CA ALA A 5 1.48 17.06 23.40
C ALA A 5 2.36 15.85 23.74
N LYS A 6 2.27 14.74 22.98
CA LYS A 6 3.14 13.57 23.21
C LYS A 6 4.57 13.83 22.77
N LEU A 7 4.77 14.62 21.71
CA LEU A 7 6.10 15.03 21.25
C LEU A 7 6.73 16.03 22.23
N THR A 8 5.95 16.96 22.78
CA THR A 8 6.40 17.84 23.86
C THR A 8 6.86 17.03 25.07
N ASN A 9 6.06 16.05 25.51
CA ASN A 9 6.44 15.16 26.60
C ASN A 9 7.71 14.33 26.29
N ALA A 10 8.02 14.11 25.01
CA ALA A 10 9.25 13.46 24.56
C ALA A 10 10.46 14.41 24.43
N GLY A 11 10.29 15.69 24.77
CA GLY A 11 11.37 16.69 24.82
C GLY A 11 11.42 17.65 23.64
N LEU A 12 10.44 17.64 22.73
CA LEU A 12 10.33 18.69 21.71
C LEU A 12 9.77 19.97 22.34
N SER A 13 10.16 21.14 21.81
CA SER A 13 9.43 22.36 22.15
C SER A 13 8.05 22.35 21.49
N ASP A 14 7.06 22.99 22.11
CA ASP A 14 5.68 23.03 21.61
C ASP A 14 5.61 23.48 20.14
N SER A 15 6.31 24.57 19.80
CA SER A 15 6.34 25.08 18.42
C SER A 15 7.01 24.15 17.41
N VAL A 16 7.88 23.23 17.84
CA VAL A 16 8.45 22.20 16.95
C VAL A 16 7.48 21.04 16.85
N ALA A 17 6.90 20.60 17.97
CA ALA A 17 5.93 19.52 18.03
C ALA A 17 4.71 19.81 17.14
N GLU A 18 4.17 21.03 17.18
CA GLU A 18 3.07 21.47 16.31
C GLU A 18 3.45 21.39 14.83
N ARG A 19 4.58 21.99 14.45
CA ARG A 19 5.05 21.97 13.05
C ARG A 19 5.28 20.56 12.52
N VAL A 20 5.79 19.66 13.35
CA VAL A 20 5.99 18.26 12.97
C VAL A 20 4.65 17.56 12.73
N VAL A 21 3.67 17.75 13.61
CA VAL A 21 2.34 17.15 13.46
C VAL A 21 1.62 17.71 12.24
N ASP A 22 1.72 19.01 11.99
CA ASP A 22 1.11 19.63 10.83
C ASP A 22 1.76 19.13 9.53
N ALA A 23 3.09 19.12 9.45
CA ALA A 23 3.79 18.54 8.29
C ALA A 23 3.45 17.06 8.08
N ALA A 24 3.31 16.28 9.15
CA ALA A 24 2.97 14.87 9.07
C ALA A 24 1.54 14.60 8.57
N ARG A 25 0.61 15.53 8.79
CA ARG A 25 -0.77 15.43 8.27
C ARG A 25 -0.84 15.60 6.76
N ASP A 26 0.10 16.34 6.18
CA ASP A 26 0.20 16.56 4.74
C ASP A 26 0.91 15.40 4.01
N LEU A 27 1.48 14.45 4.74
CA LEU A 27 2.08 13.26 4.14
C LEU A 27 1.01 12.24 3.71
N PRO A 28 1.25 11.49 2.63
CA PRO A 28 0.38 10.41 2.23
C PRO A 28 0.35 9.31 3.30
N ARG A 29 -0.84 8.73 3.51
CA ARG A 29 -1.04 7.62 4.43
C ARG A 29 -1.72 6.49 3.68
N ILE A 30 -0.92 5.55 3.21
CA ILE A 30 -1.36 4.47 2.33
C ILE A 30 -2.01 3.33 3.14
N SER A 31 -3.10 2.79 2.60
CA SER A 31 -3.67 1.51 3.00
C SER A 31 -4.12 0.72 1.77
N VAL A 32 -3.97 -0.59 1.77
CA VAL A 32 -4.43 -1.47 0.68
C VAL A 32 -5.70 -2.17 1.09
N ASP A 33 -6.76 -1.98 0.31
CA ASP A 33 -8.02 -2.68 0.40
C ASP A 33 -8.05 -3.78 -0.66
N TRP A 34 -7.93 -5.02 -0.20
CA TRP A 34 -7.91 -6.20 -1.06
C TRP A 34 -9.30 -6.59 -1.59
N GLY A 35 -10.37 -5.97 -1.10
CA GLY A 35 -11.73 -6.31 -1.54
C GLY A 35 -12.04 -7.81 -1.41
N ALA A 36 -12.49 -8.41 -2.52
CA ALA A 36 -12.86 -9.83 -2.60
C ALA A 36 -11.68 -10.75 -2.98
N PHE A 37 -10.42 -10.33 -2.78
CA PHE A 37 -9.26 -11.17 -3.12
C PHE A 37 -9.34 -12.55 -2.45
N PRO A 38 -9.19 -13.66 -3.22
CA PRO A 38 -9.38 -15.00 -2.72
C PRO A 38 -8.30 -15.40 -1.71
N GLU A 39 -8.62 -16.37 -0.85
CA GLU A 39 -7.64 -17.06 -0.01
C GLU A 39 -7.09 -18.32 -0.69
N THR A 40 -7.84 -18.88 -1.64
CA THR A 40 -7.53 -20.12 -2.37
C THR A 40 -7.94 -20.00 -3.83
N ILE A 41 -7.20 -20.62 -4.75
CA ILE A 41 -7.55 -20.77 -6.16
C ILE A 41 -7.25 -22.20 -6.62
N ALA A 42 -8.08 -22.76 -7.49
CA ALA A 42 -7.81 -24.11 -7.99
C ALA A 42 -6.67 -24.13 -9.02
N ALA A 43 -5.90 -25.20 -9.08
CA ALA A 43 -4.84 -25.36 -10.07
C ALA A 43 -5.39 -25.25 -11.52
N GLY A 44 -4.79 -24.38 -12.33
CA GLY A 44 -5.22 -24.10 -13.70
C GLY A 44 -6.39 -23.12 -13.85
N GLU A 45 -7.05 -22.72 -12.76
CA GLU A 45 -8.10 -21.71 -12.78
C GLU A 45 -7.52 -20.28 -12.73
N ASN A 46 -8.33 -19.31 -13.14
CA ASN A 46 -7.99 -17.90 -13.01
C ASN A 46 -9.16 -17.08 -12.48
N GLU A 47 -8.84 -16.03 -11.74
CA GLU A 47 -9.79 -15.04 -11.26
C GLU A 47 -9.27 -13.64 -11.54
N MET A 48 -10.10 -12.83 -12.21
CA MET A 48 -9.79 -11.43 -12.45
C MET A 48 -10.09 -10.63 -11.19
N CYS A 49 -9.05 -10.39 -10.39
CA CYS A 49 -9.14 -9.59 -9.17
C CYS A 49 -8.55 -8.19 -9.35
N GLU A 50 -9.05 -7.28 -8.51
CA GLU A 50 -8.55 -5.92 -8.37
C GLU A 50 -8.38 -5.61 -6.88
N LEU A 51 -7.45 -4.72 -6.56
CA LEU A 51 -7.26 -4.17 -5.22
C LEU A 51 -7.30 -2.64 -5.29
N THR A 52 -7.61 -1.99 -4.18
CA THR A 52 -7.69 -0.53 -4.11
C THR A 52 -6.60 -0.01 -3.17
N VAL A 53 -5.69 0.80 -3.71
CA VAL A 53 -4.73 1.56 -2.91
C VAL A 53 -5.40 2.86 -2.50
N ARG A 54 -5.57 3.07 -1.20
CA ARG A 54 -6.19 4.28 -0.64
C ARG A 54 -5.13 5.18 0.00
N ASN A 55 -5.34 6.48 -0.09
CA ASN A 55 -4.60 7.50 0.62
C ASN A 55 -5.51 8.20 1.63
N LEU A 56 -5.16 8.07 2.90
CA LEU A 56 -5.90 8.61 4.03
C LEU A 56 -5.24 9.87 4.61
N GLY A 57 -4.30 10.49 3.88
CA GLY A 57 -3.51 11.66 4.26
C GLY A 57 -3.46 12.68 3.12
N GLY A 58 -2.37 13.46 3.03
CA GLY A 58 -2.18 14.41 1.94
C GLY A 58 -1.86 13.72 0.60
N GLY A 59 -2.30 14.31 -0.51
CA GLY A 59 -2.06 13.78 -1.86
C GLY A 59 -0.59 13.84 -2.26
N ALA A 60 -0.12 12.84 -3.01
CA ALA A 60 1.26 12.78 -3.48
C ALA A 60 1.39 12.04 -4.82
N ARG A 61 2.48 12.31 -5.56
CA ARG A 61 2.92 11.45 -6.67
C ARG A 61 3.44 10.14 -6.09
N VAL A 62 2.91 9.02 -6.56
CA VAL A 62 3.27 7.68 -6.09
C VAL A 62 3.55 6.74 -7.26
N GLY A 63 4.43 5.76 -7.03
CA GLY A 63 4.55 4.58 -7.87
C GLY A 63 3.91 3.39 -7.16
N ILE A 64 2.98 2.69 -7.81
CA ILE A 64 2.31 1.48 -7.31
C ILE A 64 2.79 0.30 -8.14
N ARG A 65 3.30 -0.73 -7.45
CA ARG A 65 3.73 -1.99 -8.07
C ARG A 65 3.04 -3.16 -7.38
N VAL A 66 2.48 -4.08 -8.16
CA VAL A 66 1.97 -5.37 -7.69
C VAL A 66 2.87 -6.47 -8.23
N THR A 67 3.28 -7.38 -7.34
CA THR A 67 4.06 -8.56 -7.69
C THR A 67 3.40 -9.83 -7.17
N VAL A 68 3.60 -10.96 -7.85
CA VAL A 68 3.30 -12.30 -7.34
C VAL A 68 4.59 -13.11 -7.32
N ASN A 69 4.94 -13.68 -6.16
CA ASN A 69 6.19 -14.44 -5.97
C ASN A 69 7.44 -13.67 -6.47
N GLY A 70 7.42 -12.33 -6.36
CA GLY A 70 8.50 -11.44 -6.80
C GLY A 70 8.46 -11.06 -8.29
N THR A 71 7.56 -11.64 -9.08
CA THR A 71 7.36 -11.28 -10.50
C THR A 71 6.38 -10.11 -10.61
N GLU A 72 6.76 -9.04 -11.29
CA GLU A 72 5.89 -7.89 -11.52
C GLU A 72 4.69 -8.26 -12.38
N MET A 73 3.51 -7.85 -11.92
CA MET A 73 2.24 -8.03 -12.62
C MET A 73 1.71 -6.72 -13.17
N THR A 74 1.71 -5.70 -12.31
CA THR A 74 1.16 -4.37 -12.61
C THR A 74 2.08 -3.31 -12.04
N GLY A 75 2.37 -2.28 -12.84
CA GLY A 75 3.12 -1.09 -12.43
C GLY A 75 2.46 0.16 -12.95
N THR A 76 2.23 1.15 -12.10
CA THR A 76 1.69 2.46 -12.50
C THR A 76 2.27 3.60 -11.66
N GLU A 77 2.33 4.79 -12.23
CA GLU A 77 2.69 6.02 -11.51
C GLU A 77 1.56 7.04 -11.64
N THR A 78 1.00 7.47 -10.52
CA THR A 78 -0.18 8.34 -10.48
C THR A 78 -0.04 9.41 -9.40
N TYR A 79 -0.89 10.42 -9.46
CA TYR A 79 -1.10 11.32 -8.33
C TYR A 79 -2.26 10.77 -7.49
N LEU A 80 -1.96 10.30 -6.29
CA LEU A 80 -2.93 9.60 -5.44
C LEU A 80 -3.53 10.56 -4.42
N GLY A 81 -4.68 11.15 -4.76
CA GLY A 81 -5.43 12.04 -3.87
C GLY A 81 -6.34 11.29 -2.87
N ASP A 82 -7.03 10.26 -3.33
CA ASP A 82 -7.99 9.49 -2.52
C ASP A 82 -7.75 7.97 -2.70
N SER A 83 -7.95 7.45 -3.90
CA SER A 83 -7.68 6.03 -4.19
C SER A 83 -7.37 5.75 -5.66
N GLU A 84 -6.75 4.60 -5.90
CA GLU A 84 -6.48 4.03 -7.23
C GLU A 84 -6.78 2.53 -7.18
N THR A 85 -7.55 2.04 -8.15
CA THR A 85 -7.84 0.61 -8.31
C THR A 85 -6.84 -0.01 -9.27
N VAL A 86 -6.23 -1.12 -8.87
CA VAL A 86 -5.11 -1.73 -9.59
C VAL A 86 -5.43 -3.19 -9.87
N PRO A 87 -5.27 -3.66 -11.13
CA PRO A 87 -5.49 -5.06 -11.46
C PRO A 87 -4.41 -5.94 -10.82
N ALA A 88 -4.85 -7.09 -10.30
CA ALA A 88 -4.02 -8.11 -9.69
C ALA A 88 -4.65 -9.49 -9.95
N PRO A 89 -4.66 -9.95 -11.22
CA PRO A 89 -5.29 -11.22 -11.57
C PRO A 89 -4.61 -12.40 -10.87
N VAL A 90 -5.40 -13.36 -10.41
CA VAL A 90 -4.92 -14.54 -9.70
C VAL A 90 -4.97 -15.72 -10.66
N PHE A 91 -3.85 -16.44 -10.77
CA PHE A 91 -3.72 -17.62 -11.63
C PHE A 91 -3.21 -18.78 -10.78
N GLY A 92 -3.99 -19.86 -10.69
CA GLY A 92 -3.56 -21.09 -10.01
C GLY A 92 -2.43 -21.76 -10.78
N ALA A 93 -1.20 -21.41 -10.43
CA ALA A 93 0.02 -21.93 -11.04
C ALA A 93 0.48 -23.24 -10.37
N ASP A 94 1.64 -23.77 -10.75
CA ASP A 94 2.16 -25.03 -10.20
C ASP A 94 2.67 -24.88 -8.75
N GLU A 95 2.86 -23.65 -8.27
CA GLU A 95 3.24 -23.37 -6.89
C GLU A 95 2.05 -23.50 -5.92
N ASP A 96 2.27 -24.16 -4.78
CA ASP A 96 1.25 -24.32 -3.73
C ASP A 96 0.78 -22.98 -3.11
N GLU A 97 1.59 -21.93 -3.21
CA GLU A 97 1.30 -20.60 -2.66
C GLU A 97 1.72 -19.47 -3.62
N LEU A 98 0.83 -18.49 -3.75
CA LEU A 98 1.00 -17.27 -4.53
C LEU A 98 1.03 -16.08 -3.58
N ARG A 99 2.21 -15.51 -3.35
CA ARG A 99 2.39 -14.33 -2.50
C ARG A 99 2.29 -13.06 -3.32
N PHE A 100 1.17 -12.35 -3.17
CA PHE A 100 0.95 -11.03 -3.76
C PHE A 100 1.50 -9.95 -2.85
N VAL A 101 2.27 -9.02 -3.40
CA VAL A 101 2.80 -7.85 -2.68
C VAL A 101 2.46 -6.59 -3.45
N VAL A 102 1.80 -5.66 -2.77
CA VAL A 102 1.60 -4.29 -3.24
C VAL A 102 2.67 -3.41 -2.60
N GLU A 103 3.47 -2.75 -3.41
CA GLU A 103 4.47 -1.77 -2.99
C GLU A 103 4.07 -0.39 -3.49
N VAL A 104 4.01 0.58 -2.58
CA VAL A 104 3.76 1.99 -2.90
C VAL A 104 4.98 2.82 -2.53
N THR A 105 5.54 3.49 -3.53
CA THR A 105 6.75 4.33 -3.42
C THR A 105 6.39 5.81 -3.57
N PHE A 106 7.27 6.69 -3.07
CA PHE A 106 7.04 8.13 -3.04
C PHE A 106 8.24 8.86 -3.66
N PRO A 107 8.31 8.99 -5.00
CA PRO A 107 9.49 9.53 -5.69
C PRO A 107 9.84 10.98 -5.31
N GLU A 108 8.87 11.76 -4.84
CA GLU A 108 9.02 13.17 -4.50
C GLU A 108 9.13 13.44 -2.99
N LEU A 109 9.06 12.39 -2.16
CA LEU A 109 9.07 12.51 -0.70
C LEU A 109 10.12 11.59 -0.08
N PRO A 110 10.75 11.96 1.04
CA PRO A 110 11.72 11.13 1.74
C PRO A 110 11.03 10.03 2.58
N LEU A 111 10.06 9.32 2.00
CA LEU A 111 9.31 8.26 2.65
C LEU A 111 9.79 6.89 2.20
N SER A 112 9.86 5.95 3.15
CA SER A 112 10.09 4.56 2.82
C SER A 112 8.87 3.98 2.10
N PRO A 113 9.04 3.03 1.16
CA PRO A 113 7.92 2.37 0.52
C PRO A 113 7.01 1.67 1.53
N VAL A 114 5.70 1.78 1.33
CA VAL A 114 4.70 0.98 2.06
C VAL A 114 4.52 -0.34 1.32
N ARG A 115 4.46 -1.44 2.07
CA ARG A 115 4.25 -2.79 1.52
C ARG A 115 3.15 -3.49 2.28
N GLU A 116 2.21 -4.03 1.52
CA GLU A 116 1.14 -4.90 2.03
C GLU A 116 1.17 -6.20 1.22
N ASP A 117 0.96 -7.33 1.87
CA ASP A 117 0.96 -8.63 1.21
C ASP A 117 -0.22 -9.51 1.59
N ARG A 118 -0.61 -10.37 0.64
CA ARG A 118 -1.63 -11.39 0.81
C ARG A 118 -1.19 -12.65 0.08
N THR A 119 -1.44 -13.80 0.67
CA THR A 119 -1.08 -15.10 0.09
C THR A 119 -2.36 -15.82 -0.32
N VAL A 120 -2.35 -16.40 -1.52
CA VAL A 120 -3.40 -17.27 -2.05
C VAL A 120 -2.83 -18.68 -2.15
N ARG A 121 -3.54 -19.69 -1.64
CA ARG A 121 -3.13 -21.10 -1.79
C ARG A 121 -3.65 -21.67 -3.10
N VAL A 122 -2.88 -22.56 -3.72
CA VAL A 122 -3.35 -23.33 -4.87
C VAL A 122 -3.80 -24.72 -4.39
N GLU A 123 -5.06 -25.07 -4.67
CA GLU A 123 -5.70 -26.33 -4.22
C GLU A 123 -6.33 -27.15 -5.36
#